data_AF-A0A7Z9Q829-F1
#
_entry.id   AF-A0A7Z9Q829-F1
#
_cell.length_a   1.000
_cell.length_b   1.000
_cell.length_c   1.000
_cell.angle_alpha   90.00
_cell.angle_beta   90.00
_cell.angle_gamma   90.00
#
_symmetry.space_group_name_H-M   'P 1'
#
loop_
_entity.id
_entity.type
_entity.pdbx_description
1 polymer ?
#
loop_
_entity_poly.entity_id
_entity_poly.type
_entity_poly.pdbx_seq_one_letter_code
_entity_poly.pdbx_strand_id
1 'polypeptide(L)' 'MEFWKLRPKANAPEMPYGYLTTLYLSVFFPWLYRRMMEPKLEHWLNHYATEDERKLALASN' A
#
# COMPACT_ATOMS: atom_id res chain seq x y z
N MET A 1 2.45 14.39 -21.19
CA MET A 1 2.82 14.72 -19.80
C MET A 1 4.19 14.14 -19.52
N GLU A 2 5.08 14.95 -19.01
CA GLU A 2 6.48 14.59 -18.82
C GLU A 2 6.70 14.00 -17.42
N PHE A 3 7.26 12.80 -17.32
CA PHE A 3 7.39 12.06 -16.06
C PHE A 3 8.22 12.81 -15.00
N TRP A 4 9.14 13.67 -15.42
CA TRP A 4 10.05 14.42 -14.55
C TRP A 4 9.42 15.64 -13.86
N LYS A 5 8.20 16.03 -14.25
CA LYS A 5 7.46 17.15 -13.62
C LYS A 5 6.51 16.69 -12.49
N LEU A 6 6.46 15.38 -12.23
CA LEU A 6 5.62 14.82 -11.18
C LEU A 6 6.20 15.20 -9.82
N ARG A 7 5.45 16.00 -9.06
CA ARG A 7 5.81 16.29 -7.67
C ARG A 7 5.59 15.04 -6.83
N PRO A 8 6.51 14.71 -5.91
CA PRO A 8 6.27 13.64 -4.95
C PRO A 8 5.01 13.96 -4.16
N LYS A 9 4.06 13.02 -4.13
CA LYS A 9 2.83 13.17 -3.37
C LYS A 9 3.19 13.03 -1.88
N ALA A 10 3.19 14.14 -1.15
CA ALA A 10 3.64 14.18 0.25
C ALA A 10 2.86 13.23 1.19
N ASN A 11 1.61 12.90 0.85
CA ASN A 11 0.77 11.96 1.61
C ASN A 11 0.73 10.56 0.99
N ALA A 12 1.73 10.20 0.16
CA ALA A 12 1.82 8.84 -0.33
C ALA A 12 2.10 7.89 0.86
N PRO A 13 1.50 6.70 0.89
CA PRO A 13 1.81 5.71 1.90
C PRO A 13 3.29 5.31 1.78
N GLU A 14 4.11 5.75 2.72
CA GLU A 14 5.51 5.36 2.81
C GLU A 14 5.63 3.96 3.43
N MET A 15 6.56 3.16 2.92
CA MET A 15 6.85 1.86 3.52
C MET A 15 7.49 2.07 4.89
N PRO A 16 7.02 1.39 5.95
CA PRO A 16 7.35 1.71 7.33
C PRO A 16 8.85 1.63 7.67
N TYR A 17 9.65 0.91 6.88
CA TYR A 17 11.08 0.69 7.12
C TYR A 17 11.95 0.87 5.86
N GLY A 18 11.42 1.54 4.82
CA GLY A 18 12.07 1.69 3.52
C GLY A 18 11.95 0.44 2.62
N TYR A 19 12.42 0.56 1.37
CA TYR A 19 12.23 -0.45 0.32
C TYR A 19 12.95 -1.76 0.63
N LEU A 20 14.23 -1.67 1.00
CA LEU A 20 15.06 -2.86 1.20
C LEU A 20 14.57 -3.71 2.37
N THR A 21 14.26 -3.09 3.50
CA THR A 21 13.72 -3.77 4.68
C THR A 21 12.37 -4.42 4.39
N THR A 22 11.50 -3.74 3.63
CA THR A 22 10.20 -4.28 3.23
C THR A 22 10.35 -5.51 2.34
N LEU A 23 11.32 -5.47 1.41
CA LEU A 23 11.63 -6.61 0.54
C LEU A 23 12.11 -7.81 1.35
N TYR A 24 13.04 -7.61 2.28
CA TYR A 24 13.48 -8.67 3.20
C TYR A 24 12.31 -9.21 4.04
N LEU A 25 11.48 -8.34 4.61
CA LEU A 25 10.32 -8.78 5.41
C LEU A 25 9.31 -9.56 4.58
N SER A 26 9.04 -9.15 3.34
CA SER A 26 8.09 -9.82 2.46
C SER A 26 8.57 -11.19 2.00
N VAL A 27 9.86 -11.33 1.68
CA VAL A 27 10.45 -12.60 1.20
C VAL A 27 10.62 -13.60 2.33
N PHE A 28 11.12 -13.16 3.48
CA PHE A 28 11.44 -14.06 4.59
C PHE A 28 10.25 -14.30 5.54
N PHE A 29 9.34 -13.33 5.68
CA PHE A 29 8.25 -13.37 6.66
C PHE A 29 6.91 -12.86 6.08
N PRO A 30 6.33 -13.56 5.08
CA PRO A 30 5.12 -13.11 4.39
C PRO A 30 3.91 -12.93 5.33
N TRP A 31 3.78 -13.76 6.37
CA TRP A 31 2.68 -13.64 7.35
C TRP A 31 2.79 -12.37 8.21
N LEU A 32 4.02 -12.01 8.61
CA LEU A 32 4.26 -10.82 9.41
C LEU A 32 4.03 -9.56 8.57
N TYR A 33 4.51 -9.59 7.31
CA TYR A 33 4.26 -8.52 6.36
C TYR A 33 2.76 -8.30 6.10
N ARG A 34 2.01 -9.38 5.88
CA ARG A 34 0.55 -9.32 5.68
C ARG A 34 -0.14 -8.68 6.89
N ARG A 35 0.18 -9.12 8.11
CA ARG A 35 -0.40 -8.55 9.34
C ARG A 35 -0.08 -7.07 9.55
N MET A 36 1.09 -6.62 9.11
CA MET A 36 1.47 -5.21 9.19
C MET A 36 0.76 -4.34 8.13
N MET A 37 0.51 -4.89 6.94
CA MET A 37 -0.14 -4.14 5.86
C MET A 37 -1.66 -4.14 5.93
N GLU A 38 -2.27 -5.14 6.53
CA GLU A 38 -3.73 -5.25 6.69
C GLU A 38 -4.40 -3.98 7.26
N PRO A 39 -3.98 -3.41 8.41
CA PRO A 39 -4.58 -2.18 8.93
C PRO A 39 -4.32 -0.94 8.05
N LYS A 40 -3.18 -0.91 7.34
CA LYS A 40 -2.85 0.19 6.41
C LYS A 40 -3.71 0.12 5.16
N LEU A 41 -3.97 -1.08 4.67
CA LEU A 41 -4.83 -1.34 3.53
C LEU A 41 -6.28 -0.97 3.84
N GLU A 42 -6.78 -1.33 5.03
CA GLU A 42 -8.10 -0.90 5.50
C GLU A 42 -8.22 0.63 5.61
N HIS A 43 -7.20 1.30 6.16
CA HIS A 43 -7.17 2.76 6.22
C HIS A 43 -7.22 3.37 4.82
N TRP A 44 -6.46 2.82 3.87
CA TRP A 44 -6.44 3.25 2.48
C TRP A 44 -7.80 3.05 1.79
N LEU A 45 -8.42 1.88 1.96
CA LEU A 45 -9.74 1.57 1.43
C LEU A 45 -10.83 2.51 1.96
N ASN A 46 -10.69 3.02 3.18
CA ASN A 46 -11.67 3.90 3.81
C ASN A 46 -11.47 5.39 3.51
N HIS A 47 -10.22 5.84 3.29
CA HIS A 47 -9.90 7.27 3.16
C HIS A 47 -9.54 7.71 1.74
N TYR A 48 -9.10 6.78 0.89
CA TYR A 48 -8.52 7.11 -0.42
C TYR A 48 -9.10 6.32 -1.60
N ALA A 49 -9.61 5.11 -1.38
CA ALA A 49 -10.13 4.28 -2.46
C ALA A 49 -11.46 4.81 -3.00
N THR A 50 -11.60 4.75 -4.31
CA THR A 50 -12.86 5.02 -5.01
C THR A 50 -13.84 3.85 -4.85
N GLU A 51 -15.13 4.09 -5.08
CA GLU A 51 -16.19 3.07 -4.92
C GLU A 51 -15.91 1.81 -5.77
N ASP A 52 -15.35 1.97 -6.97
CA ASP A 52 -15.04 0.86 -7.87
C ASP A 52 -13.81 0.06 -7.39
N GLU A 53 -12.78 0.72 -6.86
CA GLU A 53 -11.63 0.06 -6.23
C GLU A 53 -12.04 -0.74 -4.99
N ARG A 54 -12.99 -0.23 -4.20
CA ARG A 54 -13.54 -0.95 -3.03
C ARG A 54 -14.30 -2.21 -3.46
N LYS A 55 -15.10 -2.15 -4.53
CA LYS A 55 -15.79 -3.33 -5.09
C LYS A 55 -14.82 -4.40 -5.58
N LEU A 56 -13.73 -4.00 -6.24
CA LEU A 56 -12.69 -4.93 -6.69
C LEU A 56 -11.98 -5.60 -5.51
N ALA A 57 -11.67 -4.84 -4.45
CA ALA A 57 -11.06 -5.39 -3.24
C ALA A 57 -11.98 -6.40 -2.53
N LEU A 58 -13.29 -6.16 -2.50
CA LEU A 58 -14.28 -7.06 -1.91
C LEU A 58 -14.52 -8.32 -2.75
N ALA A 59 -14.43 -8.22 -4.08
CA ALA A 59 -14.60 -9.36 -4.99
C ALA A 59 -13.44 -10.36 -4.98
N SER A 60 -12.28 -9.98 -4.41
CA SER A 60 -11.07 -10.81 -4.34
C SER A 60 -10.90 -11.55 -3.00
N ASN A 61 -11.80 -11.35 -2.03
CA ASN A 61 -11.87 -12.11 -0.77
C ASN A 61 -12.75 -13.35 -0.92
#